data_AF-A0A7Y4NUS3-F1
#
_entry.id   AF-A0A7Y4NUS3-F1
#
_cell.length_a   1.000
_cell.length_b   1.000
_cell.length_c   1.000
_cell.angle_alpha   90.00
_cell.angle_beta   90.00
_cell.angle_gamma   90.00
#
_symmetry.space_group_name_H-M   'P 1'
#
loop_
_entity.id
_entity.type
_entity.pdbx_description
1 polymer ?
#
loop_
_entity_poly.entity_id
_entity_poly.type
_entity_poly.pdbx_seq_one_letter_code
_entity_poly.pdbx_strand_id
1 'polypeptide(L)'
;MERVIHARHYALRNTPSESSPSRADGRLHGGRLLVYFPDDNTCDGGAELATQGYLDVDNMPPWDTWVGMFREDPESPTQSADYLIAWVPPVFLDTVAQGISVNPELCIQWLEDSTTMMAKRLKELTSP
;
A
#
# COMPACT_ATOMS: atom_id res chain seq x y z
N MET A 1 5.36 -13.92 -3.91
CA MET A 1 4.16 -14.02 -3.04
C MET A 1 4.33 -14.89 -1.77
N GLU A 2 4.71 -16.18 -1.82
CA GLU A 2 4.78 -17.05 -0.60
C GLU A 2 5.67 -16.53 0.54
N ARG A 3 6.84 -15.95 0.22
CA ARG A 3 7.75 -15.38 1.24
C ARG A 3 7.15 -14.20 2.02
N VAL A 4 6.25 -13.44 1.40
CA VAL A 4 5.60 -12.28 2.03
C VAL A 4 4.50 -12.72 2.99
N ILE A 5 3.71 -13.73 2.57
CA ILE A 5 2.69 -14.38 3.41
C ILE A 5 3.33 -14.88 4.71
N HIS A 6 4.51 -15.52 4.61
CA HIS A 6 5.24 -15.98 5.79
C HIS A 6 5.75 -14.83 6.68
N ALA A 7 6.20 -13.73 6.11
CA ALA A 7 6.67 -12.57 6.87
C ALA A 7 5.55 -11.86 7.65
N ARG A 8 4.38 -11.64 7.03
CA ARG A 8 3.21 -11.06 7.73
C ARG A 8 2.68 -12.02 8.79
N HIS A 9 2.52 -13.30 8.45
CA HIS A 9 2.09 -14.31 9.42
C HIS A 9 3.04 -14.39 10.61
N TYR A 10 4.35 -14.31 10.38
CA TYR A 10 5.35 -14.25 11.44
C TYR A 10 5.21 -12.97 12.29
N ALA A 11 5.06 -11.80 11.67
CA ALA A 11 4.86 -10.54 12.38
C ALA A 11 3.58 -10.56 13.24
N LEU A 12 2.45 -11.04 12.70
CA LEU A 12 1.19 -11.15 13.42
C LEU A 12 1.25 -12.16 14.58
N ARG A 13 2.02 -13.25 14.44
CA ARG A 13 2.12 -14.29 15.49
C ARG A 13 3.14 -13.97 16.58
N ASN A 14 4.19 -13.22 16.24
CA ASN A 14 5.26 -12.89 17.18
C ASN A 14 5.13 -11.50 17.78
N THR A 15 4.08 -10.75 17.44
CA THR A 15 3.68 -9.57 18.22
C THR A 15 3.03 -10.07 19.52
N PRO A 16 3.56 -9.73 20.71
CA PRO A 16 2.93 -10.09 21.97
C PRO A 16 1.47 -9.61 21.96
N SER A 17 0.55 -10.45 22.43
CA SER A 17 -0.84 -10.05 22.68
C SER A 17 -0.88 -9.07 23.84
N GLU A 18 -0.48 -7.83 23.62
CA GLU A 18 -0.79 -6.76 24.54
C GLU A 18 -2.27 -6.39 24.38
N SER A 19 -2.92 -6.28 25.53
CA SER A 19 -4.29 -5.81 25.74
C SER A 19 -4.77 -4.83 24.67
N SER A 20 -6.03 -5.01 24.22
CA SER A 20 -6.78 -4.16 23.28
C SER A 20 -6.05 -2.87 22.90
N PRO A 21 -5.61 -2.69 21.65
CA PRO A 21 -4.72 -1.60 21.28
C PRO A 21 -5.33 -0.31 21.77
N SER A 22 -4.61 0.36 22.69
CA SER A 22 -5.01 1.69 23.11
C SER A 22 -5.10 2.51 21.82
N ARG A 23 -6.22 3.21 21.61
CA ARG A 23 -6.38 4.14 20.48
C ARG A 23 -5.23 5.16 20.38
N ALA A 24 -4.38 5.26 21.40
CA ALA A 24 -3.25 6.16 21.51
C ALA A 24 -1.98 5.68 20.78
N ASP A 25 -1.84 4.40 20.40
CA ASP A 25 -0.61 3.95 19.73
C ASP A 25 -0.57 4.18 18.23
N GLY A 26 -1.70 4.52 17.60
CA GLY A 26 -1.90 5.32 16.37
C GLY A 26 -0.99 5.14 15.14
N ARG A 27 -0.04 4.21 15.17
CA ARG A 27 1.06 4.06 14.23
C ARG A 27 0.89 2.71 13.57
N LEU A 28 1.10 2.66 12.26
CA LEU A 28 0.97 1.49 11.39
C LEU A 28 2.01 0.39 11.70
N HIS A 29 2.39 0.21 12.97
CA HIS A 29 3.49 -0.59 13.47
C HIS A 29 4.80 -0.35 12.69
N GLY A 30 5.05 0.93 12.35
CA GLY A 30 6.20 1.36 11.55
C GLY A 30 6.10 1.12 10.04
N GLY A 31 5.00 0.54 9.56
CA GLY A 31 4.71 0.38 8.14
C GLY A 31 4.12 1.66 7.51
N ARG A 32 3.80 1.58 6.21
CA ARG A 32 3.18 2.66 5.44
C ARG A 32 2.02 2.14 4.61
N LEU A 33 1.13 3.03 4.17
CA LEU A 33 0.03 2.66 3.28
C LEU A 33 0.44 2.90 1.83
N LEU A 34 0.24 1.88 1.00
CA LEU A 34 0.40 1.93 -0.45
C LEU A 34 -0.99 2.07 -1.08
N VAL A 35 -1.11 2.92 -2.10
CA VAL A 35 -2.27 2.95 -2.99
C VAL A 35 -1.90 2.33 -4.33
N TYR A 36 -2.81 1.55 -4.90
CA TYR A 36 -2.71 0.93 -6.22
C TYR A 36 -3.95 1.26 -7.07
N PHE A 37 -3.76 1.76 -8.27
CA PHE A 37 -4.80 2.14 -9.25
C PHE A 37 -4.85 1.09 -10.38
N PRO A 38 -5.78 0.12 -10.34
CA PRO A 38 -5.80 -0.97 -11.33
C PRO A 38 -6.10 -0.50 -12.76
N ASP A 39 -6.86 0.57 -12.93
CA ASP A 39 -7.24 1.08 -14.25
C ASP A 39 -6.08 1.83 -14.96
N ASP A 40 -5.05 2.24 -14.22
CA ASP A 40 -3.86 2.93 -14.75
C ASP A 40 -2.70 1.97 -15.03
N ASN A 41 -2.88 0.67 -14.81
CA ASN A 41 -1.83 -0.32 -14.85
C ASN A 41 -1.47 -0.75 -16.28
N THR A 42 -0.17 -0.87 -16.57
CA THR A 42 0.35 -1.33 -17.87
C THR A 42 0.84 -2.78 -17.89
N CYS A 43 0.93 -3.43 -16.73
CA CYS A 43 1.36 -4.82 -16.56
C CYS A 43 2.75 -5.12 -17.18
N ASP A 44 3.69 -4.17 -17.06
CA ASP A 44 5.02 -4.27 -17.70
C ASP A 44 6.03 -5.15 -16.95
N GLY A 45 5.71 -5.55 -15.72
CA GLY A 45 6.55 -6.36 -14.84
C GLY A 45 7.76 -5.64 -14.23
N GLY A 46 7.92 -4.34 -14.45
CA GLY A 46 9.07 -3.56 -13.97
C GLY A 46 9.13 -3.52 -12.45
N ALA A 47 8.00 -3.25 -11.80
CA ALA A 47 7.93 -3.23 -10.33
C ALA A 47 8.07 -4.64 -9.73
N GLU A 48 7.59 -5.70 -10.40
CA GLU A 48 7.81 -7.08 -9.95
C GLU A 48 9.30 -7.39 -9.83
N LEU A 49 10.06 -7.08 -10.89
CA LEU A 49 11.50 -7.30 -10.94
C LEU A 49 12.22 -6.49 -9.85
N ALA A 50 11.89 -5.21 -9.71
CA ALA A 50 12.49 -4.33 -8.70
C ALA A 50 12.17 -4.76 -7.27
N THR A 51 10.98 -5.32 -7.04
CA THR A 51 10.52 -5.71 -5.71
C THR A 51 10.73 -7.19 -5.37
N GLN A 52 11.38 -7.95 -6.26
CA GLN A 52 11.58 -9.40 -6.11
C GLN A 52 10.27 -10.16 -5.86
N GLY A 53 9.19 -9.72 -6.52
CA GLY A 53 7.86 -10.33 -6.43
C GLY A 53 7.08 -10.00 -5.14
N TYR A 54 7.39 -8.88 -4.48
CA TYR A 54 6.47 -8.30 -3.49
C TYR A 54 5.25 -7.72 -4.19
N LEU A 55 5.46 -6.85 -5.18
CA LEU A 55 4.47 -6.51 -6.19
C LEU A 55 4.54 -7.58 -7.28
N ASP A 56 3.41 -8.03 -7.80
CA ASP A 56 3.39 -8.96 -8.92
C ASP A 56 3.49 -8.25 -10.27
N VAL A 57 3.37 -9.03 -11.36
CA VAL A 57 3.42 -8.52 -12.73
C VAL A 57 2.38 -7.41 -13.00
N ASP A 58 1.27 -7.41 -12.26
CA ASP A 58 0.20 -6.44 -12.34
C ASP A 58 0.37 -5.33 -11.28
N ASN A 59 1.58 -5.09 -10.76
CA ASN A 59 1.84 -4.10 -9.70
C ASN A 59 1.02 -4.34 -8.41
N MET A 60 0.36 -5.49 -8.28
CA MET A 60 -0.60 -5.72 -7.21
C MET A 60 0.16 -6.09 -5.93
N PRO A 61 -0.13 -5.43 -4.79
CA PRO A 61 0.45 -5.84 -3.52
C PRO A 61 -0.16 -7.17 -3.06
N PRO A 62 0.52 -7.91 -2.18
CA PRO A 62 0.03 -9.20 -1.68
C PRO A 62 -1.37 -9.07 -1.08
N TRP A 63 -2.31 -9.95 -1.45
CA TRP A 63 -3.72 -9.86 -1.04
C TRP A 63 -3.93 -9.81 0.48
N ASP A 64 -3.00 -10.38 1.24
CA ASP A 64 -3.06 -10.42 2.68
C ASP A 64 -2.69 -9.06 3.31
N THR A 65 -2.06 -8.14 2.57
CA THR A 65 -1.78 -6.78 3.06
C THR A 65 -2.90 -5.78 2.77
N TRP A 66 -3.96 -6.19 2.06
CA TRP A 66 -5.03 -5.29 1.65
C TRP A 66 -5.81 -4.77 2.85
N VAL A 67 -6.01 -3.46 2.88
CA VAL A 67 -6.88 -2.76 3.82
C VAL A 67 -8.30 -2.65 3.24
N GLY A 68 -8.41 -2.35 1.95
CA GLY A 68 -9.69 -2.29 1.25
C GLY A 68 -9.61 -1.72 -0.16
N MET A 69 -10.65 -1.99 -0.95
CA MET A 69 -10.89 -1.35 -2.25
C MET A 69 -11.84 -0.16 -2.03
N PHE A 70 -11.51 0.97 -2.64
CA PHE A 70 -12.23 2.23 -2.52
C PHE A 70 -12.64 2.73 -3.90
N ARG A 71 -13.75 3.47 -3.94
CA ARG A 71 -14.24 4.15 -5.12
C ARG A 71 -14.49 5.62 -4.79
N GLU A 72 -14.09 6.50 -5.69
CA GLU A 72 -14.33 7.93 -5.64
C GLU A 72 -14.94 8.44 -6.95
N ASP A 73 -15.69 9.53 -6.87
CA ASP A 73 -16.08 10.28 -8.06
C ASP A 73 -14.85 11.04 -8.57
N PRO A 74 -14.37 10.79 -9.80
CA PRO A 74 -13.16 11.44 -10.32
C PRO A 74 -13.35 12.96 -10.42
N GLU A 75 -12.41 13.73 -9.87
CA GLU A 75 -12.36 15.19 -10.03
C GLU A 75 -11.85 15.59 -11.43
N SER A 76 -11.19 14.64 -12.15
CA SER A 76 -10.72 14.84 -13.52
C SER A 76 -10.93 13.58 -14.39
N PRO A 77 -11.03 13.73 -15.73
CA PRO A 77 -11.20 12.58 -16.63
C PRO A 77 -10.03 11.60 -16.66
N THR A 78 -8.87 12.00 -16.15
CA THR A 78 -7.64 11.21 -16.11
C THR A 78 -7.38 10.60 -14.74
N GLN A 79 -8.31 10.76 -13.79
CA GLN A 79 -8.20 10.19 -12.45
C GLN A 79 -8.95 8.86 -12.41
N SER A 80 -8.27 7.81 -11.95
CA SER A 80 -8.89 6.52 -11.65
C SER A 80 -9.94 6.64 -10.53
N ALA A 81 -11.11 6.06 -10.76
CA ALA A 81 -12.19 6.04 -9.79
C ALA A 81 -11.96 5.01 -8.68
N ASP A 82 -11.41 3.85 -9.05
CA ASP A 82 -11.18 2.72 -8.14
C ASP A 82 -9.70 2.65 -7.75
N TYR A 83 -9.43 2.39 -6.47
CA TYR A 83 -8.08 2.11 -5.99
C TYR A 83 -8.08 1.21 -4.77
N LEU A 84 -7.01 0.43 -4.65
CA LEU A 84 -6.74 -0.46 -3.54
C LEU A 84 -5.80 0.23 -2.55
N ILE A 85 -6.10 0.17 -1.26
CA ILE A 85 -5.13 0.49 -0.20
C ILE A 85 -4.60 -0.80 0.40
N ALA A 86 -3.28 -0.89 0.53
CA ALA A 86 -2.56 -1.98 1.19
C ALA A 86 -1.59 -1.44 2.24
N TRP A 87 -1.33 -2.23 3.28
CA TRP A 87 -0.32 -1.92 4.29
C TRP A 87 1.02 -2.58 3.97
N VAL A 88 2.07 -1.78 3.83
CA VAL A 88 3.44 -2.26 3.61
C VAL A 88 4.15 -2.42 4.95
N PRO A 89 4.54 -3.66 5.33
CA PRO A 89 5.32 -3.87 6.54
C PRO A 89 6.67 -3.14 6.50
N PRO A 90 7.22 -2.72 7.64
CA PRO A 90 8.49 -1.98 7.71
C PRO A 90 9.64 -2.63 6.92
N VAL A 91 9.73 -3.96 6.96
CA VAL A 91 10.80 -4.73 6.29
C VAL A 91 10.76 -4.65 4.77
N PHE A 92 9.65 -4.22 4.17
CA PHE A 92 9.47 -4.11 2.73
C PHE A 92 9.44 -2.65 2.24
N LEU A 93 9.62 -1.65 3.11
CA LEU A 93 9.50 -0.24 2.71
C LEU A 93 10.49 0.15 1.62
N ASP A 94 11.76 -0.23 1.76
CA ASP A 94 12.79 0.08 0.75
C ASP A 94 12.53 -0.69 -0.56
N THR A 95 12.12 -1.95 -0.46
CA THR A 95 11.76 -2.79 -1.60
C THR A 95 10.60 -2.19 -2.39
N VAL A 96 9.55 -1.75 -1.70
CA VAL A 96 8.38 -1.11 -2.35
C VAL A 96 8.73 0.27 -2.89
N ALA A 97 9.56 1.06 -2.19
CA ALA A 97 10.03 2.34 -2.71
C ALA A 97 10.81 2.19 -4.03
N GLN A 98 11.60 1.11 -4.18
CA GLN A 98 12.25 0.78 -5.45
C GLN A 98 11.22 0.45 -6.54
N GLY A 99 10.20 -0.35 -6.22
CA GLY A 99 9.09 -0.64 -7.14
C GLY A 99 8.38 0.62 -7.63
N ILE A 100 8.02 1.52 -6.71
CA ILE A 100 7.41 2.83 -7.05
C ILE A 100 8.35 3.65 -7.95
N SER A 101 9.65 3.68 -7.66
CA SER A 101 10.62 4.48 -8.42
C SER A 101 10.80 4.06 -9.88
N VAL A 102 10.45 2.81 -10.21
CA VAL A 102 10.56 2.26 -11.57
C VAL A 102 9.22 2.12 -12.28
N ASN A 103 8.11 2.55 -11.67
CA ASN A 103 6.76 2.45 -12.22
C ASN A 103 6.39 3.75 -12.97
N PRO A 104 6.55 3.82 -14.30
CA PRO A 104 6.32 5.05 -15.07
C PRO A 104 4.86 5.47 -15.14
N GLU A 105 3.92 4.53 -15.01
CA GLU A 105 2.47 4.79 -15.07
C GLU A 105 1.91 5.42 -13.78
N LEU A 106 2.69 5.44 -12.69
CA LEU A 106 2.30 5.99 -11.39
C LEU A 106 1.05 5.31 -10.80
N CYS A 107 0.77 4.06 -11.19
CA CYS A 107 -0.35 3.29 -10.70
C CYS A 107 -0.12 2.77 -9.28
N ILE A 108 1.10 2.87 -8.73
CA ILE A 108 1.43 2.57 -7.33
C ILE A 108 2.10 3.78 -6.67
N GLN A 109 1.57 4.20 -5.52
CA GLN A 109 2.08 5.39 -4.80
C GLN A 109 1.97 5.18 -3.29
N TRP A 110 2.77 5.90 -2.51
CA TRP A 110 2.47 6.03 -1.08
C TRP A 110 1.17 6.82 -0.92
N LEU A 111 0.30 6.39 -0.01
CA LEU A 111 -1.03 6.98 0.14
C LEU A 111 -0.94 8.49 0.41
N GLU A 112 -0.04 8.90 1.30
CA GLU A 112 0.20 10.30 1.66
C GLU A 112 0.64 11.20 0.50
N ASP A 113 1.25 10.62 -0.52
CA ASP A 113 1.75 11.30 -1.72
C ASP A 113 0.72 11.34 -2.85
N SER A 114 -0.38 10.57 -2.72
CA SER A 114 -1.46 10.52 -3.70
C SER A 114 -2.49 11.64 -3.55
N THR A 115 -3.34 11.79 -4.58
CA THR A 115 -4.45 12.77 -4.62
C THR A 115 -5.80 12.22 -4.15
N THR A 116 -5.84 10.95 -3.72
CA THR A 116 -7.07 10.27 -3.28
C THR A 116 -7.75 10.99 -2.11
N MET A 117 -9.08 10.88 -1.99
CA MET A 117 -9.82 11.34 -0.82
C MET A 117 -9.29 10.70 0.47
N MET A 118 -8.90 9.42 0.45
CA MET A 118 -8.31 8.79 1.64
C MET A 118 -6.99 9.45 2.07
N ALA A 119 -6.15 9.88 1.13
CA ALA A 119 -4.97 10.68 1.44
C ALA A 119 -5.32 12.03 2.08
N LYS A 120 -6.35 12.72 1.53
CA LYS A 120 -6.87 13.97 2.10
C LYS A 120 -7.38 13.76 3.53
N ARG A 121 -8.18 12.71 3.77
CA ARG A 121 -8.72 12.35 5.09
C ARG A 121 -7.64 12.00 6.10
N LEU A 122 -6.61 11.25 5.69
CA LEU A 122 -5.50 10.90 6.57
C LEU A 122 -4.75 12.15 7.05
N LYS A 123 -4.54 13.13 6.16
CA LYS A 123 -3.93 14.43 6.50
C LYS A 123 -4.80 15.21 7.48
N GLU A 124 -6.12 15.24 7.29
CA GLU A 124 -7.05 15.90 8.22
C GLU A 124 -7.01 15.28 9.63
N LEU A 125 -6.93 13.94 9.72
CA LEU A 125 -6.90 13.21 11.00
C LEU A 125 -5.56 13.31 11.75
N THR A 126 -4.50 13.67 11.03
CA THR A 126 -3.12 13.76 11.58
C THR A 126 -2.64 15.20 11.75
N SER A 127 -3.45 16.18 11.33
CA SER A 127 -3.20 17.60 11.58
C SER A 127 -3.55 17.95 13.03
N PRO A 128 -2.68 18.69 13.76
CA PRO A 128 -2.89 19.04 15.17
C PRO A 128 -4.02 20.04 15.40
#